data_AF-A0A8T4DDA6-F1
#
_entry.id   AF-A0A8T4DDA6-F1
#
_cell.length_a   1.000
_cell.length_b   1.000
_cell.length_c   1.000
_cell.angle_alpha   90.00
_cell.angle_beta   90.00
_cell.angle_gamma   90.00
#
_symmetry.space_group_name_H-M   'P 1'
#
loop_
_entity.id
_entity.type
_entity.pdbx_description
1 polymer ?
#
loop_
_entity_poly.entity_id
_entity_poly.type
_entity_poly.pdbx_seq_one_letter_code
_entity_poly.pdbx_strand_id
1 'polypeptide(L)'
;MVEKFNEKANALAHEYWRLKEITANKAGGNRLAEIEKLLEKGIGGKLKEQLDAEAKRLRKEKDDRSGAFMKLEGVERQIMELTADLAPNLDLFNDGLFPYDSEYEPISEEFFSALTNIFFGTPQPSIQFKVATLSTEGIKVNLTDEQSPLEALGYVLMIIQETAKKLLGAENTIDTSCALLKQNEYAFIVLGILLKEGRSMGMKELKEIAHRDDKEYKELVSDVYDKELVNSIAYLVSDAWEYGLVKEAEGKYEVTDFGERVWQICNAETCEGEGKTKRASIPSSSLNIQKILKFLKK
;
A
#
# COMPACT_ATOMS: atom_id res chain seq x y z
N MET A 1 15.75 -23.00 -15.79
CA MET A 1 16.85 -22.14 -15.31
C MET A 1 16.29 -21.52 -14.05
N VAL A 2 16.69 -22.00 -12.86
CA VAL A 2 16.19 -21.45 -11.60
C VAL A 2 16.78 -20.05 -11.52
N GLU A 3 16.01 -19.05 -11.94
CA GLU A 3 16.43 -17.67 -11.79
C GLU A 3 16.71 -17.44 -10.31
N LYS A 4 17.87 -16.87 -10.01
CA LYS A 4 18.31 -16.60 -8.64
C LYS A 4 17.48 -15.46 -8.07
N PHE A 5 16.22 -15.75 -7.72
CA PHE A 5 15.26 -14.78 -7.23
C PHE A 5 15.85 -13.98 -6.07
N ASN A 6 16.42 -14.66 -5.07
CA ASN A 6 17.01 -14.02 -3.89
C ASN A 6 18.19 -13.10 -4.27
N GLU A 7 19.11 -13.53 -5.14
CA GLU A 7 20.24 -12.70 -5.60
C GLU A 7 19.73 -11.41 -6.29
N LYS A 8 18.75 -11.56 -7.18
CA LYS A 8 18.16 -10.41 -7.89
C LYS A 8 17.38 -9.49 -6.94
N ALA A 9 16.59 -10.07 -6.04
CA ALA A 9 15.82 -9.35 -5.02
C ALA A 9 16.74 -8.53 -4.11
N ASN A 10 17.81 -9.14 -3.62
CA ASN A 10 18.80 -8.51 -2.76
C ASN A 10 19.55 -7.38 -3.48
N ALA A 11 20.00 -7.62 -4.72
CA ALA A 11 20.69 -6.61 -5.53
C ALA A 11 19.80 -5.39 -5.80
N LEU A 12 18.52 -5.61 -6.13
CA LEU A 12 17.55 -4.54 -6.33
C LEU A 12 17.25 -3.78 -5.05
N ALA A 13 17.10 -4.47 -3.92
CA ALA A 13 16.84 -3.86 -2.62
C ALA A 13 17.99 -2.95 -2.16
N HIS A 14 19.23 -3.41 -2.31
CA HIS A 14 20.41 -2.61 -2.00
C HIS A 14 20.48 -1.35 -2.86
N GLU A 15 20.24 -1.48 -4.17
CA GLU A 15 20.21 -0.32 -5.08
C GLU A 15 19.07 0.65 -4.76
N TYR A 16 17.88 0.13 -4.40
CA TYR A 16 16.74 0.93 -3.97
C TYR A 16 17.11 1.82 -2.78
N TRP A 17 17.70 1.24 -1.73
CA TRP A 17 18.07 1.99 -0.53
C TRP A 17 19.18 3.00 -0.78
N ARG A 18 20.19 2.63 -1.57
CA ARG A 18 21.26 3.55 -2.00
C ARG A 18 20.70 4.77 -2.74
N LEU A 19 19.77 4.56 -3.68
CA LEU A 19 19.14 5.64 -4.43
C LEU A 19 18.17 6.48 -3.56
N LYS A 20 17.45 5.86 -2.61
CA LYS A 20 16.63 6.57 -1.62
C LYS A 20 17.47 7.52 -0.76
N GLU A 21 18.65 7.10 -0.32
CA GLU A 21 19.55 7.95 0.46
C GLU A 21 20.01 9.18 -0.36
N ILE A 22 20.43 8.97 -1.62
CA ILE A 22 20.85 10.04 -2.52
C ILE A 22 19.70 11.04 -2.77
N THR A 23 18.49 10.54 -3.01
CA THR A 23 17.31 11.38 -3.30
C THR A 23 16.74 12.08 -2.05
N ALA A 24 16.91 11.51 -0.85
CA ALA A 24 16.50 12.11 0.41
C ALA A 24 17.36 13.32 0.81
N ASN A 25 18.58 13.43 0.28
CA ASN A 25 19.48 14.54 0.59
C ASN A 25 18.95 15.85 -0.03
N LYS A 26 18.23 16.65 0.77
CA LYS A 26 17.67 17.95 0.37
C LYS A 26 18.64 19.13 0.53
N ALA A 27 19.89 18.89 0.91
CA ALA A 27 20.86 19.95 1.12
C ALA A 27 21.06 20.75 -0.18
N GLY A 28 20.88 22.07 -0.15
CA GLY A 28 21.35 22.96 -1.22
C GLY A 28 20.33 23.54 -2.20
N GLY A 29 19.06 23.12 -2.20
CA GLY A 29 18.04 23.68 -3.12
C GLY A 29 17.78 25.18 -2.91
N ASN A 30 17.49 25.58 -1.67
CA ASN A 30 17.30 27.00 -1.32
C ASN A 30 18.59 27.80 -1.45
N ARG A 31 19.74 27.17 -1.18
CA ARG A 31 21.06 27.79 -1.25
C ARG A 31 21.48 28.08 -2.70
N LEU A 32 21.19 27.16 -3.64
CA LEU A 32 21.44 27.38 -5.07
C LEU A 32 20.63 28.57 -5.59
N ALA A 33 19.33 28.64 -5.27
CA ALA A 33 18.47 29.73 -5.69
C ALA A 33 18.92 31.10 -5.14
N GLU A 34 19.39 31.13 -3.89
CA GLU A 34 19.94 32.35 -3.29
C GLU A 34 21.25 32.78 -3.95
N ILE A 35 22.15 31.84 -4.23
CA ILE A 35 23.41 32.10 -4.95
C ILE A 35 23.14 32.61 -6.37
N GLU A 36 22.19 32.02 -7.10
CA GLU A 36 21.82 32.45 -8.45
C GLU A 36 21.26 33.87 -8.45
N LYS A 37 20.39 34.21 -7.48
CA LYS A 37 19.88 35.57 -7.31
C LYS A 37 20.98 36.59 -6.97
N LEU A 38 21.99 36.18 -6.21
CA LEU A 38 23.14 37.02 -5.87
C LEU A 38 24.06 37.25 -7.08
N LEU A 39 24.26 36.22 -7.93
CA LEU A 39 25.00 36.33 -9.18
C LEU A 39 24.27 37.25 -10.20
N GLU A 40 22.94 37.13 -10.31
CA GLU A 40 22.10 38.00 -11.17
C GLU A 40 22.14 39.48 -10.77
N LYS A 41 22.25 39.77 -9.46
CA LYS A 41 22.39 41.14 -8.93
C LYS A 41 23.73 41.81 -9.27
N GLY A 42 24.64 41.12 -9.95
CA GLY A 42 25.88 41.72 -10.45
C GLY A 42 26.99 41.83 -9.41
N ILE A 43 27.09 40.87 -8.49
CA ILE A 43 28.24 40.78 -7.57
C ILE A 43 29.53 40.59 -8.37
N GLY A 44 30.51 41.46 -8.13
CA GLY A 44 31.81 41.46 -8.82
C GLY A 44 32.97 40.95 -7.96
N GLY A 45 34.11 40.70 -8.60
CA GLY A 45 35.37 40.32 -7.94
C GLY A 45 35.42 38.87 -7.46
N LYS A 46 36.31 38.58 -6.50
CA LYS A 46 36.58 37.21 -5.97
C LYS A 46 35.33 36.51 -5.42
N LEU A 47 34.35 37.27 -4.90
CA LEU A 47 33.11 36.70 -4.39
C LEU A 47 32.25 36.08 -5.50
N LYS A 48 32.30 36.64 -6.73
CA LYS A 48 31.62 36.08 -7.89
C LYS A 48 32.18 34.70 -8.26
N GLU A 49 33.50 34.56 -8.30
CA GLU A 49 34.17 33.30 -8.64
C GLU A 49 33.84 32.19 -7.62
N GLN A 50 33.79 32.52 -6.33
CA GLN A 50 33.40 31.60 -5.27
C GLN A 50 31.93 31.16 -5.39
N LEU A 51 31.03 32.12 -5.65
CA LEU A 51 29.61 31.84 -5.85
C LEU A 51 29.34 31.01 -7.12
N ASP A 52 30.05 31.27 -8.21
CA ASP A 52 29.96 30.48 -9.45
C ASP A 52 30.45 29.04 -9.26
N ALA A 53 31.55 28.84 -8.53
CA ALA A 53 32.07 27.51 -8.22
C ALA A 53 31.10 26.71 -7.34
N GLU A 54 30.54 27.36 -6.31
CA GLU A 54 29.54 26.76 -5.42
C GLU A 54 28.24 26.44 -6.19
N ALA A 55 27.77 27.35 -7.06
CA ALA A 55 26.60 27.11 -7.91
C ALA A 55 26.82 25.93 -8.87
N LYS A 56 28.01 25.81 -9.49
CA LYS A 56 28.34 24.65 -10.34
C LYS A 56 28.31 23.34 -9.56
N ARG A 57 28.85 23.32 -8.33
CA ARG A 57 28.80 22.12 -7.47
C ARG A 57 27.36 21.75 -7.15
N LEU A 58 26.55 22.73 -6.73
CA LEU A 58 25.14 22.52 -6.37
C LEU A 58 24.27 22.10 -7.57
N ARG A 59 24.54 22.60 -8.79
CA ARG A 59 23.88 22.13 -10.02
C ARG A 59 24.21 20.67 -10.31
N LYS A 60 25.48 20.29 -10.22
CA LYS A 60 25.89 18.89 -10.40
C LYS A 60 25.22 17.98 -9.37
N GLU A 61 25.19 18.38 -8.10
CA GLU A 61 24.47 17.64 -7.05
C GLU A 61 22.97 17.51 -7.35
N LYS A 62 22.34 18.56 -7.90
CA LYS A 62 20.92 18.54 -8.31
C LYS A 62 20.69 17.60 -9.50
N ASP A 63 21.56 17.64 -10.50
CA ASP A 63 21.47 16.77 -11.68
C ASP A 63 21.69 15.30 -11.30
N ASP A 64 22.68 15.01 -10.45
CA ASP A 64 22.95 13.67 -9.92
C ASP A 64 21.73 13.14 -9.13
N ARG A 65 21.04 13.98 -8.35
CA ARG A 65 19.79 13.62 -7.66
C ARG A 65 18.64 13.38 -8.63
N SER A 66 18.49 14.19 -9.67
CA SER A 66 17.47 13.98 -10.69
C SER A 66 17.70 12.66 -11.43
N GLY A 67 18.96 12.33 -11.75
CA GLY A 67 19.33 11.05 -12.33
C GLY A 67 19.06 9.88 -11.38
N ALA A 68 19.36 10.04 -10.08
CA ALA A 68 19.06 9.04 -9.06
C ALA A 68 17.55 8.82 -8.89
N PHE A 69 16.73 9.87 -9.02
CA PHE A 69 15.26 9.76 -8.95
C PHE A 69 14.69 8.91 -10.11
N MET A 70 15.11 9.18 -11.35
CA MET A 70 14.67 8.37 -12.51
C MET A 70 15.13 6.92 -12.39
N LYS A 71 16.36 6.68 -11.89
CA LYS A 71 16.86 5.33 -11.64
C LYS A 71 16.06 4.63 -10.54
N LEU A 72 15.68 5.35 -9.49
CA LEU A 72 14.90 4.83 -8.39
C LEU A 72 13.53 4.35 -8.87
N GLU A 73 12.84 5.12 -9.71
CA GLU A 73 11.59 4.68 -10.36
C GLU A 73 11.79 3.39 -11.18
N GLY A 74 12.91 3.29 -11.90
CA GLY A 74 13.26 2.07 -12.64
C GLY A 74 13.57 0.86 -11.75
N VAL A 75 14.13 1.06 -10.57
CA VAL A 75 14.38 -0.01 -9.58
C VAL A 75 13.09 -0.40 -8.87
N GLU A 76 12.25 0.56 -8.47
CA GLU A 76 10.93 0.32 -7.92
C GLU A 76 10.10 -0.56 -8.87
N ARG A 77 10.07 -0.21 -10.16
CA ARG A 77 9.42 -1.01 -11.20
C ARG A 77 9.97 -2.45 -11.28
N GLN A 78 11.29 -2.64 -11.29
CA GLN A 78 11.90 -3.98 -11.35
C GLN A 78 11.59 -4.82 -10.10
N ILE A 79 11.53 -4.20 -8.91
CA ILE A 79 11.09 -4.89 -7.68
C ILE A 79 9.64 -5.33 -7.83
N MET A 80 8.76 -4.49 -8.38
CA MET A 80 7.37 -4.85 -8.62
C MET A 80 7.22 -5.97 -9.66
N GLU A 81 7.96 -5.92 -10.77
CA GLU A 81 7.97 -6.98 -11.79
C GLU A 81 8.40 -8.32 -11.18
N LEU A 82 9.48 -8.31 -10.40
CA LEU A 82 9.96 -9.49 -9.67
C LEU A 82 8.90 -10.03 -8.67
N THR A 83 8.15 -9.13 -8.04
CA THR A 83 7.14 -9.48 -7.03
C THR A 83 5.83 -9.98 -7.64
N ALA A 84 5.46 -9.46 -8.82
CA ALA A 84 4.27 -9.90 -9.55
C ALA A 84 4.40 -11.37 -10.02
N ASP A 85 5.63 -11.79 -10.33
CA ASP A 85 5.96 -13.16 -10.74
C ASP A 85 6.47 -14.04 -9.57
N LEU A 86 6.33 -13.56 -8.31
CA LEU A 86 6.83 -14.27 -7.13
C LEU A 86 6.17 -15.65 -6.99
N ALA A 87 6.94 -16.71 -7.16
CA ALA A 87 6.52 -18.09 -6.91
C ALA A 87 7.50 -18.75 -5.93
N PRO A 88 7.27 -18.67 -4.60
CA PRO A 88 8.17 -19.27 -3.64
C PRO A 88 8.13 -20.80 -3.75
N ASN A 89 9.19 -21.46 -3.27
CA ASN A 89 9.20 -22.91 -3.17
C ASN A 89 8.07 -23.36 -2.21
N LEU A 90 7.25 -24.31 -2.66
CA LEU A 90 6.02 -24.74 -1.99
C LEU A 90 6.23 -25.91 -1.01
N ASP A 91 7.48 -26.34 -0.82
CA ASP A 91 7.82 -27.45 0.06
C ASP A 91 7.60 -27.08 1.53
N LEU A 92 6.54 -27.63 2.14
CA LEU A 92 6.23 -27.46 3.56
C LEU A 92 7.27 -28.20 4.41
N PHE A 93 8.04 -27.47 5.22
CA PHE A 93 9.20 -28.05 5.92
C PHE A 93 8.94 -28.45 7.39
N ASN A 94 7.87 -27.94 8.02
CA ASN A 94 7.18 -28.37 9.26
C ASN A 94 6.40 -27.16 9.86
N ASP A 95 5.38 -27.39 10.69
CA ASP A 95 4.65 -26.36 11.48
C ASP A 95 4.12 -25.12 10.72
N GLY A 96 3.72 -25.27 9.45
CA GLY A 96 3.16 -24.16 8.67
C GLY A 96 4.19 -23.16 8.14
N LEU A 97 5.48 -23.51 8.15
CA LEU A 97 6.55 -22.69 7.57
C LEU A 97 6.90 -23.14 6.14
N PHE A 98 6.89 -22.19 5.22
CA PHE A 98 7.35 -22.34 3.83
C PHE A 98 8.68 -21.59 3.64
N PRO A 99 9.82 -22.27 3.53
CA PRO A 99 11.12 -21.62 3.38
C PRO A 99 11.31 -21.07 1.95
N TYR A 100 12.09 -20.00 1.82
CA TYR A 100 12.60 -19.61 0.51
C TYR A 100 13.70 -20.56 0.06
N ASP A 101 13.90 -20.67 -1.25
CA ASP A 101 15.06 -21.35 -1.82
C ASP A 101 16.34 -20.58 -1.44
N SER A 102 16.98 -21.01 -0.36
CA SER A 102 18.15 -20.37 0.26
C SER A 102 19.44 -21.15 0.00
N GLU A 103 19.40 -22.21 -0.82
CA GLU A 103 20.56 -23.06 -1.11
C GLU A 103 21.74 -22.26 -1.67
N TYR A 104 21.45 -21.16 -2.37
CA TYR A 104 22.46 -20.30 -3.00
C TYR A 104 22.64 -18.94 -2.32
N GLU A 105 21.55 -18.29 -1.88
CA GLU A 105 21.60 -17.00 -1.20
C GLU A 105 20.34 -16.80 -0.35
N PRO A 106 20.44 -16.39 0.93
CA PRO A 106 19.26 -16.03 1.72
C PRO A 106 18.67 -14.71 1.25
N ILE A 107 17.34 -14.58 1.29
CA ILE A 107 16.66 -13.32 1.02
C ILE A 107 16.93 -12.32 2.17
N SER A 108 17.23 -11.07 1.82
CA SER A 108 17.62 -10.05 2.80
C SER A 108 16.42 -9.33 3.41
N GLU A 109 16.60 -8.82 4.64
CA GLU A 109 15.63 -7.93 5.28
C GLU A 109 15.42 -6.63 4.50
N GLU A 110 16.46 -6.17 3.78
CA GLU A 110 16.41 -4.97 2.94
C GLU A 110 15.35 -5.09 1.85
N PHE A 111 15.14 -6.30 1.32
CA PHE A 111 14.11 -6.56 0.32
C PHE A 111 12.70 -6.40 0.89
N PHE A 112 12.40 -7.00 2.05
CA PHE A 112 11.11 -6.80 2.72
C PHE A 112 10.89 -5.35 3.13
N SER A 113 11.95 -4.68 3.59
CA SER A 113 11.91 -3.25 3.92
C SER A 113 11.63 -2.40 2.69
N ALA A 114 12.20 -2.74 1.53
CA ALA A 114 11.93 -2.06 0.27
C ALA A 114 10.47 -2.30 -0.18
N LEU A 115 10.00 -3.54 -0.14
CA LEU A 115 8.63 -3.90 -0.50
C LEU A 115 7.60 -3.19 0.36
N THR A 116 7.75 -3.24 1.68
CA THR A 116 6.84 -2.59 2.63
C THR A 116 6.86 -1.07 2.49
N ASN A 117 8.03 -0.48 2.21
CA ASN A 117 8.13 0.93 1.90
C ASN A 117 7.41 1.31 0.59
N ILE A 118 7.50 0.48 -0.45
CA ILE A 118 6.80 0.69 -1.72
C ILE A 118 5.28 0.49 -1.54
N PHE A 119 4.86 -0.57 -0.86
CA PHE A 119 3.46 -0.97 -0.69
C PHE A 119 2.69 -0.13 0.33
N PHE A 120 3.33 0.24 1.43
CA PHE A 120 2.71 0.84 2.61
C PHE A 120 3.33 2.19 2.99
N GLY A 121 4.40 2.62 2.33
CA GLY A 121 5.09 3.89 2.62
C GLY A 121 5.95 3.86 3.89
N THR A 122 6.01 2.74 4.60
CA THR A 122 6.79 2.58 5.82
C THR A 122 7.63 1.30 5.70
N PRO A 123 8.97 1.39 5.77
CA PRO A 123 9.82 0.21 5.75
C PRO A 123 9.62 -0.62 7.02
N GLN A 124 9.43 -1.92 6.83
CA GLN A 124 9.32 -2.93 7.86
C GLN A 124 10.11 -4.18 7.43
N PRO A 125 10.74 -4.90 8.38
CA PRO A 125 11.56 -6.07 8.08
C PRO A 125 10.76 -7.30 7.63
N SER A 126 9.43 -7.23 7.74
CA SER A 126 8.51 -8.32 7.42
C SER A 126 7.16 -7.77 6.96
N ILE A 127 6.40 -8.62 6.28
CA ILE A 127 5.01 -8.34 5.89
C ILE A 127 4.10 -9.19 6.77
N GLN A 128 3.23 -8.54 7.53
CA GLN A 128 2.27 -9.20 8.42
C GLN A 128 0.88 -9.20 7.79
N PHE A 129 0.31 -10.40 7.69
CA PHE A 129 -1.09 -10.67 7.39
C PHE A 129 -1.74 -11.33 8.61
N LYS A 130 -3.07 -11.33 8.70
CA LYS A 130 -3.78 -12.00 9.80
C LYS A 130 -3.44 -13.49 9.86
N VAL A 131 -3.30 -14.12 8.69
CA VAL A 131 -3.07 -15.57 8.56
C VAL A 131 -1.62 -15.97 8.33
N ALA A 132 -0.71 -15.04 8.04
CA ALA A 132 0.70 -15.38 7.82
C ALA A 132 1.65 -14.19 8.04
N THR A 133 2.93 -14.49 8.24
CA THR A 133 4.01 -13.49 8.26
C THR A 133 5.10 -13.90 7.28
N LEU A 134 5.49 -12.97 6.40
CA LEU A 134 6.63 -13.14 5.51
C LEU A 134 7.84 -12.42 6.10
N SER A 135 8.92 -13.14 6.34
CA SER A 135 10.18 -12.62 6.87
C SER A 135 11.37 -13.24 6.14
N THR A 136 12.60 -13.02 6.59
CA THR A 136 13.79 -13.69 6.03
C THR A 136 13.83 -15.20 6.28
N GLU A 137 13.10 -15.69 7.29
CA GLU A 137 13.04 -17.12 7.65
C GLU A 137 12.14 -17.94 6.70
N GLY A 138 11.24 -17.28 5.97
CA GLY A 138 10.21 -17.93 5.16
C GLY A 138 8.85 -17.24 5.30
N ILE A 139 7.81 -17.96 4.87
CA ILE A 139 6.42 -17.59 5.04
C ILE A 139 5.85 -18.47 6.15
N LYS A 140 5.65 -17.89 7.32
CA LYS A 140 5.08 -18.57 8.49
C LYS A 140 3.58 -18.37 8.51
N VAL A 141 2.82 -19.45 8.34
CA VAL A 141 1.36 -19.44 8.47
C VAL A 141 0.96 -19.57 9.93
N ASN A 142 0.02 -18.72 10.36
CA ASN A 142 -0.63 -18.83 11.66
C ASN A 142 -1.68 -19.94 11.56
N LEU A 143 -1.30 -21.16 11.92
CA LEU A 143 -2.20 -22.31 11.86
C LEU A 143 -3.38 -22.13 12.83
N THR A 144 -4.56 -21.88 12.28
CA THR A 144 -5.85 -22.02 12.96
C THR A 144 -6.54 -23.27 12.42
N ASP A 145 -7.34 -23.96 13.24
CA ASP A 145 -7.95 -25.28 12.90
C ASP A 145 -8.83 -25.28 11.63
N GLU A 146 -9.18 -24.11 11.08
CA GLU A 146 -10.14 -23.95 9.98
C GLU A 146 -9.53 -23.77 8.57
N GLN A 147 -8.21 -23.57 8.44
CA GLN A 147 -7.57 -23.31 7.12
C GLN A 147 -6.32 -24.17 6.89
N SER A 148 -6.17 -24.68 5.66
CA SER A 148 -4.95 -25.39 5.30
C SER A 148 -3.77 -24.41 5.14
N PRO A 149 -2.53 -24.82 5.48
CA PRO A 149 -1.35 -23.97 5.31
C PRO A 149 -1.15 -23.50 3.86
N LEU A 150 -1.52 -24.34 2.88
CA LEU A 150 -1.39 -24.04 1.46
C LEU A 150 -2.41 -22.99 0.99
N GLU A 151 -3.63 -23.01 1.51
CA GLU A 151 -4.64 -21.98 1.22
C GLU A 151 -4.20 -20.62 1.76
N ALA A 152 -3.70 -20.58 3.00
CA ALA A 152 -3.18 -19.35 3.59
C ALA A 152 -1.98 -18.80 2.81
N LEU A 153 -1.06 -19.67 2.38
CA LEU A 153 0.06 -19.31 1.53
C LEU A 153 -0.40 -18.72 0.18
N GLY A 154 -1.29 -19.43 -0.53
CA GLY A 154 -1.82 -18.96 -1.81
C GLY A 154 -2.52 -17.61 -1.68
N TYR A 155 -3.29 -17.43 -0.61
CA TYR A 155 -3.98 -16.18 -0.31
C TYR A 155 -3.01 -15.01 -0.08
N VAL A 156 -1.98 -15.14 0.75
CA VAL A 156 -1.05 -14.03 1.01
C VAL A 156 -0.16 -13.71 -0.19
N LEU A 157 0.24 -14.72 -0.96
CA LEU A 157 1.00 -14.51 -2.20
C LEU A 157 0.16 -13.76 -3.23
N MET A 158 -1.11 -14.14 -3.38
CA MET A 158 -2.03 -13.42 -4.26
C MET A 158 -2.12 -11.94 -3.88
N ILE A 159 -2.29 -11.59 -2.60
CA ILE A 159 -2.39 -10.17 -2.19
C ILE A 159 -1.13 -9.40 -2.61
N ILE A 160 0.05 -9.99 -2.42
CA ILE A 160 1.33 -9.38 -2.76
C ILE A 160 1.47 -9.20 -4.28
N GLN A 161 1.17 -10.24 -5.05
CA GLN A 161 1.26 -10.24 -6.51
C GLN A 161 0.27 -9.24 -7.13
N GLU A 162 -1.00 -9.27 -6.72
CA GLU A 162 -2.03 -8.35 -7.21
C GLU A 162 -1.72 -6.90 -6.83
N THR A 163 -1.13 -6.68 -5.65
CA THR A 163 -0.62 -5.36 -5.26
C THR A 163 0.51 -4.89 -6.18
N ALA A 164 1.46 -5.76 -6.51
CA ALA A 164 2.55 -5.43 -7.42
C ALA A 164 2.03 -5.12 -8.84
N LYS A 165 1.09 -5.93 -9.36
CA LYS A 165 0.42 -5.68 -10.64
C LYS A 165 -0.29 -4.33 -10.66
N LYS A 166 -1.02 -3.98 -9.61
CA LYS A 166 -1.67 -2.66 -9.46
C LYS A 166 -0.65 -1.53 -9.55
N LEU A 167 0.47 -1.62 -8.83
CA LEU A 167 1.52 -0.59 -8.85
C LEU A 167 2.25 -0.49 -10.20
N LEU A 168 2.27 -1.56 -10.99
CA LEU A 168 2.74 -1.57 -12.37
C LEU A 168 1.72 -1.03 -13.38
N GLY A 169 0.48 -0.82 -12.98
CA GLY A 169 -0.63 -0.46 -13.88
C GLY A 169 -1.06 -1.64 -14.79
N ALA A 170 -0.81 -2.87 -14.37
CA ALA A 170 -1.29 -4.08 -15.04
C ALA A 170 -2.70 -4.45 -14.58
N GLU A 171 -3.39 -5.29 -15.35
CA GLU A 171 -4.70 -5.84 -14.95
C GLU A 171 -4.56 -6.64 -13.65
N ASN A 172 -5.48 -6.40 -12.72
CA ASN A 172 -5.42 -6.96 -11.37
C ASN A 172 -6.82 -7.02 -10.72
N THR A 173 -7.00 -7.94 -9.77
CA THR A 173 -8.26 -8.14 -9.05
C THR A 173 -8.56 -6.97 -8.10
N ILE A 174 -7.55 -6.25 -7.60
CA ILE A 174 -7.75 -5.11 -6.69
C ILE A 174 -8.55 -4.00 -7.39
N ASP A 175 -8.19 -3.65 -8.63
CA ASP A 175 -8.90 -2.63 -9.42
C ASP A 175 -10.33 -3.05 -9.75
N THR A 176 -10.51 -4.32 -10.11
CA THR A 176 -11.84 -4.89 -10.37
C THR A 176 -12.71 -4.81 -9.12
N SER A 177 -12.16 -5.16 -7.95
CA SER A 177 -12.84 -5.09 -6.66
C SER A 177 -13.14 -3.64 -6.26
N CYS A 178 -12.21 -2.70 -6.50
CA CYS A 178 -12.43 -1.28 -6.29
C CYS A 178 -13.60 -0.76 -7.13
N ALA A 179 -13.66 -1.13 -8.42
CA ALA A 179 -14.72 -0.70 -9.32
C ALA A 179 -16.10 -1.23 -8.88
N LEU A 180 -16.17 -2.51 -8.47
CA LEU A 180 -17.39 -3.12 -7.94
C LEU A 180 -17.83 -2.48 -6.62
N LEU A 181 -16.89 -2.26 -5.70
CA LEU A 181 -17.18 -1.63 -4.41
C LEU A 181 -17.70 -0.20 -4.58
N LYS A 182 -17.17 0.57 -5.55
CA LYS A 182 -17.66 1.92 -5.88
C LYS A 182 -19.10 1.93 -6.43
N GLN A 183 -19.63 0.82 -6.92
CA GLN A 183 -21.02 0.73 -7.38
C GLN A 183 -22.03 0.57 -6.23
N ASN A 184 -21.57 0.24 -5.03
CA ASN A 184 -22.43 0.05 -3.85
C ASN A 184 -21.97 0.95 -2.70
N GLU A 185 -22.61 2.12 -2.59
CA GLU A 185 -22.26 3.14 -1.59
C GLU A 185 -22.36 2.62 -0.15
N TYR A 186 -23.37 1.80 0.14
CA TYR A 186 -23.59 1.21 1.46
C TYR A 186 -22.56 0.14 1.81
N ALA A 187 -22.13 -0.66 0.84
CA ALA A 187 -21.03 -1.62 1.03
C ALA A 187 -19.72 -0.89 1.33
N PHE A 188 -19.45 0.22 0.63
CA PHE A 188 -18.29 1.06 0.92
C PHE A 188 -18.34 1.62 2.36
N ILE A 189 -19.50 2.10 2.81
CA ILE A 189 -19.70 2.59 4.18
C ILE A 189 -19.45 1.47 5.21
N VAL A 190 -20.06 0.29 5.02
CA VAL A 190 -19.93 -0.85 5.92
C VAL A 190 -18.47 -1.30 6.03
N LEU A 191 -17.77 -1.43 4.91
CA LEU A 191 -16.34 -1.78 4.89
C LEU A 191 -15.49 -0.74 5.65
N GLY A 192 -15.76 0.55 5.42
CA GLY A 192 -15.07 1.64 6.12
C GLY A 192 -15.28 1.64 7.63
N ILE A 193 -16.49 1.31 8.10
CA ILE A 193 -16.79 1.15 9.53
C ILE A 193 -16.00 -0.04 10.12
N LEU A 194 -16.05 -1.20 9.47
CA LEU A 194 -15.32 -2.39 9.93
C LEU A 194 -13.81 -2.14 10.04
N LEU A 195 -13.23 -1.43 9.07
CA LEU A 195 -11.81 -1.06 9.06
C LEU A 195 -11.43 -0.08 10.16
N LYS A 196 -12.25 0.95 10.37
CA LYS A 196 -12.00 1.97 11.39
C LYS A 196 -12.03 1.37 12.80
N GLU A 197 -12.96 0.45 13.04
CA GLU A 197 -13.11 -0.21 14.34
C GLU A 197 -12.08 -1.33 14.55
N GLY A 198 -11.55 -1.92 13.47
CA GLY A 198 -10.45 -2.89 13.52
C GLY A 198 -10.78 -4.17 14.29
N ARG A 199 -12.06 -4.51 14.44
CA ARG A 199 -12.54 -5.67 15.20
C ARG A 199 -13.76 -6.31 14.55
N SER A 200 -14.01 -7.57 14.86
CA SER A 200 -15.24 -8.25 14.44
C SER A 200 -16.47 -7.63 15.10
N MET A 201 -17.52 -7.37 14.32
CA MET A 201 -18.73 -6.68 14.78
C MET A 201 -20.01 -7.34 14.30
N GLY A 202 -21.05 -7.31 15.13
CA GLY A 202 -22.38 -7.75 14.73
C GLY A 202 -23.14 -6.67 13.95
N MET A 203 -24.20 -7.07 13.25
CA MET A 203 -25.03 -6.15 12.46
C MET A 203 -25.62 -5.00 13.29
N LYS A 204 -25.96 -5.26 14.55
CA LYS A 204 -26.51 -4.23 15.45
C LYS A 204 -25.50 -3.11 15.71
N GLU A 205 -24.24 -3.45 15.95
CA GLU A 205 -23.17 -2.47 16.17
C GLU A 205 -22.89 -1.65 14.90
N LEU A 206 -22.87 -2.32 13.74
CA LEU A 206 -22.70 -1.65 12.44
C LEU A 206 -23.77 -0.60 12.19
N LYS A 207 -25.05 -0.94 12.45
CA LYS A 207 -26.17 0.01 12.34
C LYS A 207 -26.03 1.19 13.29
N GLU A 208 -25.69 0.92 14.55
CA GLU A 208 -25.53 1.96 15.57
C GLU A 208 -24.42 2.96 15.21
N ILE A 209 -23.29 2.49 14.67
CA ILE A 209 -22.20 3.35 14.21
C ILE A 209 -22.61 4.12 12.96
N ALA A 210 -23.18 3.44 11.96
CA ALA A 210 -23.64 4.08 10.74
C ALA A 210 -24.69 5.18 11.01
N HIS A 211 -25.61 4.96 11.95
CA HIS A 211 -26.61 5.94 12.36
C HIS A 211 -26.02 7.14 13.11
N ARG A 212 -24.92 6.95 13.84
CA ARG A 212 -24.23 8.04 14.54
C ARG A 212 -23.50 8.94 13.56
N ASP A 213 -22.87 8.34 12.55
CA ASP A 213 -22.06 9.04 11.57
C ASP A 213 -22.93 9.74 10.48
N ASP A 214 -24.19 9.30 10.28
CA ASP A 214 -25.16 9.92 9.36
C ASP A 214 -26.51 10.27 10.02
N LYS A 215 -26.47 11.29 10.90
CA LYS A 215 -27.64 11.70 11.67
C LYS A 215 -28.74 12.36 10.82
N GLU A 216 -28.37 13.06 9.74
CA GLU A 216 -29.29 13.80 8.86
C GLU A 216 -30.06 12.87 7.90
N TYR A 217 -29.42 11.84 7.33
CA TYR A 217 -30.08 10.92 6.40
C TYR A 217 -31.05 9.95 7.10
N LYS A 218 -30.74 9.58 8.35
CA LYS A 218 -31.60 8.75 9.20
C LYS A 218 -32.99 9.35 9.42
N GLU A 219 -33.07 10.67 9.61
CA GLU A 219 -34.33 11.37 9.89
C GLU A 219 -35.31 11.33 8.71
N LEU A 220 -34.83 11.04 7.49
CA LEU A 220 -35.68 10.92 6.30
C LEU A 220 -36.07 9.48 5.93
N VAL A 221 -35.22 8.46 6.15
CA VAL A 221 -35.45 7.10 5.58
C VAL A 221 -34.89 5.92 6.39
N SER A 222 -35.10 5.90 7.72
CA SER A 222 -34.61 4.85 8.65
C SER A 222 -34.76 3.40 8.16
N ASP A 223 -35.96 2.99 7.71
CA ASP A 223 -36.23 1.58 7.41
C ASP A 223 -35.56 1.10 6.10
N VAL A 224 -35.45 1.99 5.11
CA VAL A 224 -34.76 1.69 3.85
C VAL A 224 -33.25 1.65 4.10
N TYR A 225 -32.72 2.59 4.87
CA TYR A 225 -31.30 2.65 5.22
C TYR A 225 -30.82 1.35 5.91
N ASP A 226 -31.59 0.89 6.90
CA ASP A 226 -31.28 -0.34 7.62
C ASP A 226 -31.31 -1.58 6.73
N LYS A 227 -32.22 -1.63 5.77
CA LYS A 227 -32.33 -2.73 4.79
C LYS A 227 -31.14 -2.71 3.83
N GLU A 228 -30.76 -1.54 3.32
CA GLU A 228 -29.61 -1.42 2.41
C GLU A 228 -28.28 -1.76 3.10
N LEU A 229 -28.11 -1.41 4.38
CA LEU A 229 -26.94 -1.85 5.15
C LEU A 229 -26.88 -3.37 5.29
N VAL A 230 -28.01 -4.04 5.56
CA VAL A 230 -28.08 -5.51 5.64
C VAL A 230 -27.76 -6.15 4.28
N ASN A 231 -28.33 -5.63 3.19
CA ASN A 231 -28.03 -6.13 1.85
C ASN A 231 -26.56 -5.94 1.50
N SER A 232 -25.95 -4.84 1.96
CA SER A 232 -24.57 -4.49 1.66
C SER A 232 -23.57 -5.34 2.42
N ILE A 233 -23.82 -5.66 3.69
CA ILE A 233 -22.97 -6.62 4.39
C ILE A 233 -23.09 -8.00 3.74
N ALA A 234 -24.30 -8.43 3.37
CA ALA A 234 -24.52 -9.69 2.65
C ALA A 234 -23.78 -9.72 1.31
N TYR A 235 -23.74 -8.60 0.59
CA TYR A 235 -22.96 -8.45 -0.64
C TYR A 235 -21.45 -8.55 -0.39
N LEU A 236 -20.93 -7.92 0.68
CA LEU A 236 -19.50 -7.96 1.03
C LEU A 236 -19.00 -9.36 1.42
N VAL A 237 -19.86 -10.21 1.99
CA VAL A 237 -19.54 -11.60 2.36
C VAL A 237 -19.90 -12.62 1.28
N SER A 238 -20.54 -12.19 0.18
CA SER A 238 -20.98 -13.09 -0.88
C SER A 238 -19.84 -13.56 -1.79
N ASP A 239 -20.10 -14.59 -2.59
CA ASP A 239 -19.19 -15.09 -3.63
C ASP A 239 -19.10 -14.18 -4.87
N ALA A 240 -19.61 -12.94 -4.79
CA ALA A 240 -19.48 -11.94 -5.85
C ALA A 240 -18.03 -11.46 -6.03
N TRP A 241 -17.18 -11.73 -5.05
CA TRP A 241 -15.76 -11.37 -5.04
C TRP A 241 -14.92 -12.60 -5.33
N GLU A 242 -13.93 -12.45 -6.23
CA GLU A 242 -12.93 -13.51 -6.44
C GLU A 242 -12.21 -13.85 -5.12
N TYR A 243 -11.99 -12.83 -4.28
CA TYR A 243 -11.52 -12.98 -2.90
C TYR A 243 -12.40 -12.13 -1.97
N GLY A 244 -12.94 -12.76 -0.92
CA GLY A 244 -13.85 -12.10 0.01
C GLY A 244 -13.21 -10.87 0.68
N LEU A 245 -13.92 -9.74 0.67
CA LEU A 245 -13.48 -8.51 1.35
C LEU A 245 -13.79 -8.55 2.85
N VAL A 246 -14.85 -9.28 3.23
CA VAL A 246 -15.32 -9.46 4.60
C VAL A 246 -15.61 -10.94 4.81
N LYS A 247 -15.29 -11.45 5.99
CA LYS A 247 -15.68 -12.79 6.45
C LYS A 247 -16.70 -12.70 7.57
N GLU A 248 -17.62 -13.66 7.63
CA GLU A 248 -18.58 -13.83 8.71
C GLU A 248 -18.21 -15.05 9.56
N ALA A 249 -18.18 -14.87 10.88
CA ALA A 249 -18.04 -15.95 11.85
C ALA A 249 -18.96 -15.66 13.05
N GLU A 250 -19.80 -16.63 13.41
CA GLU A 250 -20.73 -16.53 14.56
C GLU A 250 -21.63 -15.27 14.53
N GLY A 251 -22.08 -14.85 13.35
CA GLY A 251 -22.90 -13.64 13.17
C GLY A 251 -22.15 -12.31 13.37
N LYS A 252 -20.81 -12.36 13.37
CA LYS A 252 -19.93 -11.19 13.38
C LYS A 252 -19.15 -11.11 12.09
N TYR A 253 -18.94 -9.89 11.63
CA TYR A 253 -18.26 -9.56 10.40
C TYR A 253 -16.89 -8.97 10.68
N GLU A 254 -15.87 -9.40 9.93
CA GLU A 254 -14.51 -8.90 10.02
C GLU A 254 -13.92 -8.70 8.62
N VAL A 255 -13.16 -7.63 8.41
CA VAL A 255 -12.46 -7.39 7.14
C VAL A 255 -11.33 -8.40 6.95
N THR A 256 -11.15 -8.89 5.74
CA THR A 256 -10.02 -9.76 5.39
C THR A 256 -8.79 -8.93 5.02
N ASP A 257 -7.57 -9.49 5.05
CA ASP A 257 -6.37 -8.76 4.59
C ASP A 257 -6.53 -8.19 3.16
N PHE A 258 -7.20 -8.93 2.27
CA PHE A 258 -7.53 -8.47 0.92
C PHE A 258 -8.50 -7.29 0.95
N GLY A 259 -9.54 -7.33 1.77
CA GLY A 259 -10.47 -6.22 1.98
C GLY A 259 -9.78 -4.96 2.51
N GLU A 260 -8.85 -5.11 3.45
CA GLU A 260 -8.01 -4.01 3.93
C GLU A 260 -7.17 -3.42 2.80
N ARG A 261 -6.56 -4.29 1.97
CA ARG A 261 -5.71 -3.85 0.86
C ARG A 261 -6.50 -3.14 -0.24
N VAL A 262 -7.65 -3.69 -0.63
CA VAL A 262 -8.58 -3.07 -1.57
C VAL A 262 -8.96 -1.68 -1.05
N TRP A 263 -9.43 -1.57 0.20
CA TRP A 263 -9.78 -0.26 0.76
C TRP A 263 -8.63 0.74 0.73
N GLN A 264 -7.44 0.37 1.19
CA GLN A 264 -6.28 1.26 1.21
C GLN A 264 -5.97 1.82 -0.19
N ILE A 265 -6.01 0.97 -1.21
CA ILE A 265 -5.72 1.34 -2.59
C ILE A 265 -6.87 2.16 -3.20
N CYS A 266 -8.12 1.71 -3.07
CA CYS A 266 -9.26 2.46 -3.62
C CYS A 266 -9.41 3.85 -2.96
N ASN A 267 -9.08 3.96 -1.68
CA ASN A 267 -9.25 5.18 -0.90
C ASN A 267 -8.05 6.14 -1.04
N ALA A 268 -6.83 5.66 -1.28
CA ALA A 268 -5.67 6.52 -1.56
C ALA A 268 -5.90 7.38 -2.83
N GLU A 269 -6.55 6.83 -3.86
CA GLU A 269 -6.97 7.53 -5.08
C GLU A 269 -7.93 8.72 -4.80
N THR A 270 -8.58 8.76 -3.63
CA THR A 270 -9.49 9.86 -3.25
C THR A 270 -8.76 11.07 -2.63
N CYS A 271 -7.56 10.87 -2.10
CA CYS A 271 -6.76 11.92 -1.44
C CYS A 271 -5.77 12.63 -2.39
N GLU A 272 -5.49 12.08 -3.57
CA GLU A 272 -4.52 12.66 -4.53
C GLU A 272 -5.06 13.86 -5.33
N GLY A 273 -6.28 14.34 -5.03
CA GLY A 273 -6.86 15.55 -5.60
C GLY A 273 -6.25 16.87 -5.11
N GLU A 274 -5.40 16.86 -4.08
CA GLU A 274 -4.71 18.05 -3.57
C GLU A 274 -3.20 17.85 -3.61
N GLY A 275 -2.57 18.39 -4.66
CA GLY A 275 -1.16 18.78 -4.75
C GLY A 275 -0.12 17.85 -4.12
N LYS A 276 0.71 17.21 -4.97
CA LYS A 276 1.98 16.56 -4.61
C LYS A 276 2.77 17.33 -3.53
N THR A 277 2.60 16.99 -2.26
CA THR A 277 3.67 16.91 -1.24
C THR A 277 3.09 16.41 0.09
N LYS A 278 3.72 15.36 0.62
CA LYS A 278 3.43 14.66 1.89
C LYS A 278 2.21 13.74 1.84
N ARG A 279 2.48 12.47 1.52
CA ARG A 279 1.60 11.33 1.81
C ARG A 279 1.20 11.40 3.27
N ALA A 280 -0.10 11.63 3.49
CA ALA A 280 -0.69 11.78 4.79
C ALA A 280 -0.73 10.43 5.51
N SER A 281 -0.39 10.46 6.79
CA SER A 281 -0.86 9.54 7.80
C SER A 281 -2.36 9.26 7.65
N ILE A 282 -2.79 8.05 8.03
CA ILE A 282 -4.19 7.63 8.12
C ILE A 282 -5.05 8.81 8.56
N PRO A 283 -6.00 9.30 7.73
CA PRO A 283 -6.77 10.47 8.10
C PRO A 283 -7.67 10.07 9.28
N SER A 284 -7.36 10.58 10.47
CA SER A 284 -8.24 10.56 11.64
C SER A 284 -9.42 11.53 11.51
N SER A 285 -9.70 12.05 10.32
CA SER A 285 -10.87 12.87 10.06
C SER A 285 -12.08 11.97 9.87
N SER A 286 -13.07 12.11 10.73
CA SER A 286 -14.45 11.62 10.58
C SER A 286 -14.80 11.28 9.13
N LEU A 287 -15.15 10.01 8.85
CA LEU A 287 -15.73 9.57 7.58
C LEU A 287 -16.88 10.50 7.21
N ASN A 288 -16.60 11.56 6.44
CA ASN A 288 -17.63 12.46 5.99
C ASN A 288 -18.25 11.79 4.76
N ILE A 289 -19.32 11.04 5.00
CA ILE A 289 -20.07 10.29 3.99
C ILE A 289 -20.43 11.19 2.80
N GLN A 290 -20.64 12.50 2.99
CA GLN A 290 -20.89 13.42 1.87
C GLN A 290 -19.68 13.62 0.93
N LYS A 291 -18.44 13.48 1.42
CA LYS A 291 -17.24 13.47 0.56
C LYS A 291 -17.13 12.16 -0.23
N ILE A 292 -17.51 11.04 0.37
CA ILE A 292 -17.54 9.72 -0.27
C ILE A 292 -18.65 9.68 -1.33
N LEU A 293 -19.86 10.18 -1.03
CA LEU A 293 -20.98 10.28 -1.97
C LEU A 293 -20.70 11.22 -3.15
N LYS A 294 -19.92 12.29 -2.96
CA LYS A 294 -19.45 13.15 -4.06
C LYS A 294 -18.41 12.46 -4.95
N PHE A 295 -17.71 11.47 -4.43
CA PHE A 295 -16.72 10.68 -5.16
C PHE A 295 -17.38 9.56 -5.98
N LEU A 296 -18.35 8.83 -5.41
CA LEU A 296 -19.05 7.73 -6.10
C LEU A 296 -19.90 8.21 -7.30
N LYS A 297 -20.22 9.50 -7.36
CA LYS A 297 -20.95 10.13 -8.47
C LYS A 297 -20.07 10.67 -9.61
N LYS A 298 -18.75 10.55 -9.52
CA LYS A 298 -17.79 10.93 -10.57
C LYS A 298 -17.26 9.72 -11.30
#